data_AF-A0A8H6FGN4-F1
#
_entry.id   AF-A0A8H6FGN4-F1
#
_cell.length_a   1.000
_cell.length_b   1.000
_cell.length_c   1.000
_cell.angle_alpha   90.00
_cell.angle_beta   90.00
_cell.angle_gamma   90.00
#
_symmetry.space_group_name_H-M   'P 1'
#
loop_
_entity.id
_entity.type
_entity.pdbx_description
1 polymer ?
#
loop_
_entity_poly.entity_id
_entity_poly.type
_entity_poly.pdbx_seq_one_letter_code
_entity_poly.pdbx_strand_id
1 'polypeptide(L)'
;MSQGGGPGIEELAAKDPRAVVKVPLDYTEGVTAEAVSVICERFALQAGRETLTALLQRLFTSFKQRDATLVKINPLIREPKTGRLICAGSKVCIDNTASKRQSKIFGLRDRNQELAVEAEKHGLVYIQLEGNIGRLVNGVGLAMVTNDAVAHHGGKCANFLDGGGQATKETMVKAFELILSDKRVDTILVNIYGGKSGQSGGSGYGAGIATLFAEQGAKVVVADINEDGGKRTVSAMPDSMRFHKVNVAKESDWQRLVESTQSAFGSINCLVNNAGTTYRNKGFESFSGVPDTPENRAKFLSNVPLGRLCEPSDVASACLFFASDESSFVTGVNMEVDGGRAV
;
A
#
# COMPACT_ATOMS: atom_id res chain seq x y z
N MET A 1 -1.97 -26.67 16.42
CA MET A 1 -1.85 -26.78 17.89
C MET A 1 -0.43 -27.20 18.23
N SER A 2 0.09 -26.86 19.41
CA SER A 2 1.45 -27.22 19.87
C SER A 2 1.53 -27.38 21.40
N GLN A 3 2.59 -28.03 21.89
CA GLN A 3 2.95 -28.07 23.32
C GLN A 3 3.91 -26.92 23.69
N GLY A 4 3.83 -26.43 24.92
CA GLY A 4 4.67 -25.34 25.44
C GLY A 4 4.05 -23.94 25.32
N GLY A 5 2.96 -23.67 26.05
CA GLY A 5 2.34 -22.35 26.08
C GLY A 5 3.33 -21.28 26.60
N GLY A 6 3.43 -20.15 25.90
CA GLY A 6 4.34 -19.06 26.27
C GLY A 6 4.93 -18.33 25.03
N PRO A 7 5.86 -18.94 24.27
CA PRO A 7 6.42 -18.33 23.06
C PRO A 7 5.40 -18.25 21.92
N GLY A 8 5.70 -17.42 20.91
CA GLY A 8 4.92 -17.38 19.65
C GLY A 8 4.93 -18.74 18.95
N ILE A 9 3.78 -19.18 18.43
CA ILE A 9 3.68 -20.47 17.72
C ILE A 9 4.54 -20.46 16.44
N GLU A 10 4.80 -19.27 15.92
CA GLU A 10 5.65 -18.97 14.78
C GLU A 10 7.12 -19.31 15.08
N GLU A 11 7.62 -18.92 16.26
CA GLU A 11 8.98 -19.21 16.69
C GLU A 11 9.16 -20.72 16.97
N LEU A 12 8.16 -21.35 17.58
CA LEU A 12 8.16 -22.79 17.80
C LEU A 12 8.15 -23.57 16.48
N ALA A 13 7.33 -23.16 15.52
CA ALA A 13 7.27 -23.78 14.20
C ALA A 13 8.60 -23.62 13.43
N ALA A 14 9.29 -22.48 13.57
CA ALA A 14 10.59 -22.25 12.94
C ALA A 14 11.69 -23.13 13.56
N LYS A 15 11.68 -23.33 14.89
CA LYS A 15 12.66 -24.16 15.59
C LYS A 15 12.39 -25.66 15.46
N ASP A 16 11.14 -26.09 15.56
CA ASP A 16 10.73 -27.47 15.38
C ASP A 16 9.34 -27.56 14.72
N PRO A 17 9.28 -27.70 13.38
CA PRO A 17 8.03 -27.84 12.65
C PRO A 17 7.16 -29.00 13.15
N ARG A 18 7.76 -30.05 13.74
CA ARG A 18 7.05 -31.23 14.25
C ARG A 18 6.31 -30.94 15.55
N ALA A 19 6.68 -29.88 16.27
CA ALA A 19 5.97 -29.45 17.47
C ALA A 19 4.58 -28.86 17.15
N VAL A 20 4.29 -28.59 15.88
CA VAL A 20 3.00 -28.09 15.41
C VAL A 20 2.25 -29.16 14.64
N VAL A 21 1.01 -29.44 15.07
CA VAL A 21 0.08 -30.26 14.29
C VAL A 21 -0.97 -29.39 13.64
N LYS A 22 -1.17 -29.64 12.34
CA LYS A 22 -2.20 -29.04 11.49
C LYS A 22 -3.21 -30.13 11.16
N VAL A 23 -4.48 -29.86 11.43
CA VAL A 23 -5.59 -30.72 11.06
C VAL A 23 -6.51 -29.88 10.20
N PRO A 24 -6.70 -30.20 8.91
CA PRO A 24 -7.65 -29.50 8.07
C PRO A 24 -9.07 -29.80 8.56
N LEU A 25 -9.93 -28.78 8.57
CA LEU A 25 -11.35 -28.92 8.85
C LEU A 25 -12.10 -28.49 7.60
N ASP A 26 -13.04 -29.32 7.15
CA ASP A 26 -13.94 -28.93 6.07
C ASP A 26 -14.90 -27.84 6.57
N TYR A 27 -15.20 -26.87 5.71
CA TYR A 27 -16.05 -25.74 6.10
C TYR A 27 -17.50 -26.16 6.36
N THR A 28 -17.97 -27.21 5.69
CA THR A 28 -19.32 -27.75 5.78
C THR A 28 -19.44 -28.77 6.90
N GLU A 29 -18.54 -29.77 6.94
CA GLU A 29 -18.57 -30.85 7.93
C GLU A 29 -18.08 -30.40 9.31
N GLY A 30 -17.15 -29.45 9.35
CA GLY A 30 -16.62 -28.88 10.59
C GLY A 30 -15.71 -29.83 11.37
N VAL A 31 -15.92 -29.91 12.68
CA VAL A 31 -15.05 -30.68 13.59
C VAL A 31 -15.50 -32.13 13.65
N THR A 32 -14.71 -33.02 13.06
CA THR A 32 -14.96 -34.47 13.03
C THR A 32 -14.34 -35.21 14.22
N ALA A 33 -14.80 -36.44 14.47
CA ALA A 33 -14.25 -37.28 15.54
C ALA A 33 -12.80 -37.67 15.27
N GLU A 34 -12.44 -37.86 14.00
CA GLU A 34 -11.10 -38.17 13.52
C GLU A 34 -10.15 -36.99 13.80
N ALA A 35 -10.58 -35.76 13.52
CA ALA A 35 -9.80 -34.56 13.82
C ALA A 35 -9.49 -34.45 15.32
N VAL A 36 -10.46 -34.74 16.18
CA VAL A 36 -10.26 -34.78 17.64
C VAL A 36 -9.31 -35.90 18.04
N SER A 37 -9.45 -37.10 17.49
CA SER A 37 -8.56 -38.24 17.79
C SER A 37 -7.10 -37.90 17.48
N VAL A 38 -6.81 -37.34 16.30
CA VAL A 38 -5.46 -36.95 15.89
C VAL A 38 -4.83 -35.97 16.89
N ILE A 39 -5.60 -34.99 17.36
CA ILE A 39 -5.12 -33.99 18.33
C ILE A 39 -4.87 -34.64 19.70
N CYS A 40 -5.82 -35.48 20.16
CA CYS A 40 -5.70 -36.18 21.44
C CYS A 40 -4.49 -37.11 21.49
N GLU A 41 -4.26 -37.90 20.44
CA GLU A 41 -3.13 -38.81 20.33
C GLU A 41 -1.82 -38.05 20.33
N ARG A 42 -1.71 -36.99 19.53
CA ARG A 42 -0.48 -36.21 19.44
C ARG A 42 -0.07 -35.61 20.78
N PHE A 43 -1.02 -35.03 21.50
CA PHE A 43 -0.73 -34.20 22.68
C PHE A 43 -1.06 -34.90 24.01
N ALA A 44 -1.37 -36.20 23.97
CA ALA A 44 -1.76 -37.00 25.12
C ALA A 44 -2.92 -36.37 25.92
N LEU A 45 -4.01 -35.99 25.23
CA LEU A 45 -5.18 -35.30 25.80
C LEU A 45 -6.41 -36.20 25.96
N GLN A 46 -6.23 -37.53 26.06
CA GLN A 46 -7.32 -38.51 26.12
C GLN A 46 -8.31 -38.22 27.26
N ALA A 47 -7.80 -37.90 28.45
CA ALA A 47 -8.64 -37.53 29.60
C ALA A 47 -9.43 -36.22 29.41
N GLY A 48 -8.98 -35.34 28.50
CA GLY A 48 -9.63 -34.08 28.17
C GLY A 48 -10.46 -34.12 26.89
N ARG A 49 -10.65 -35.31 26.28
CA ARG A 49 -11.24 -35.46 24.94
C ARG A 49 -12.59 -34.79 24.80
N GLU A 50 -13.50 -35.00 25.76
CA GLU A 50 -14.84 -34.41 25.73
C GLU A 50 -14.77 -32.86 25.76
N THR A 51 -13.91 -32.32 26.63
CA THR A 51 -13.72 -30.86 26.72
C THR A 51 -13.08 -30.32 25.44
N LEU A 52 -12.14 -31.06 24.84
CA LEU A 52 -11.51 -30.68 23.57
C LEU A 52 -12.52 -30.67 22.43
N THR A 53 -13.35 -31.70 22.28
CA THR A 53 -14.39 -31.79 21.26
C THR A 53 -15.33 -30.59 21.36
N ALA A 54 -15.88 -30.34 22.56
CA ALA A 54 -16.79 -29.23 22.79
C ALA A 54 -16.12 -27.88 22.53
N LEU A 55 -14.86 -27.72 22.93
CA LEU A 55 -14.09 -26.50 22.66
C LEU A 55 -13.92 -26.28 21.14
N LEU A 56 -13.39 -27.27 20.41
CA LEU A 56 -13.15 -27.16 18.98
C LEU A 56 -14.44 -26.85 18.21
N GLN A 57 -15.54 -27.54 18.53
CA GLN A 57 -16.85 -27.27 17.93
C GLN A 57 -17.29 -25.82 18.18
N ARG A 58 -17.20 -25.34 19.43
CA ARG A 58 -17.57 -23.96 19.78
C ARG A 58 -16.67 -22.94 19.10
N LEU A 59 -15.36 -23.19 18.99
CA LEU A 59 -14.42 -22.32 18.28
C LEU A 59 -14.73 -22.28 16.78
N PHE A 60 -15.02 -23.43 16.16
CA PHE A 60 -15.36 -23.52 14.74
C PHE A 60 -16.70 -22.83 14.43
N THR A 61 -17.74 -23.08 15.23
CA THR A 61 -19.01 -22.35 15.13
C THR A 61 -18.79 -20.85 15.30
N SER A 62 -17.96 -20.46 16.27
CA SER A 62 -17.64 -19.05 16.51
C SER A 62 -16.90 -18.41 15.34
N PHE A 63 -15.98 -19.14 14.71
CA PHE A 63 -15.25 -18.71 13.53
C PHE A 63 -16.21 -18.40 12.37
N LYS A 64 -17.13 -19.33 12.08
CA LYS A 64 -18.11 -19.18 10.99
C LYS A 64 -19.12 -18.07 11.26
N GLN A 65 -19.72 -18.05 12.44
CA GLN A 65 -20.83 -17.13 12.75
C GLN A 65 -20.38 -15.68 12.94
N ARG A 66 -19.11 -15.46 13.28
CA ARG A 66 -18.57 -14.12 13.57
C ARG A 66 -17.70 -13.58 12.45
N ASP A 67 -17.64 -14.23 11.29
CA ASP A 67 -16.74 -13.88 10.19
C ASP A 67 -15.29 -13.73 10.67
N ALA A 68 -14.81 -14.67 11.49
CA ALA A 68 -13.45 -14.60 12.00
C ALA A 68 -12.44 -15.00 10.91
N THR A 69 -11.30 -14.32 10.88
CA THR A 69 -10.12 -14.74 10.11
C THR A 69 -9.14 -15.54 10.97
N LEU A 70 -9.22 -15.36 12.30
CA LEU A 70 -8.41 -16.10 13.28
C LEU A 70 -9.18 -16.28 14.58
N VAL A 71 -9.12 -17.48 15.14
CA VAL A 71 -9.47 -17.75 16.55
C VAL A 71 -8.31 -18.53 17.17
N LYS A 72 -7.60 -17.91 18.09
CA LYS A 72 -6.43 -18.47 18.78
C LYS A 72 -6.72 -18.57 20.26
N ILE A 73 -6.49 -19.74 20.85
CA ILE A 73 -6.42 -19.93 22.30
C ILE A 73 -4.95 -20.10 22.67
N ASN A 74 -4.44 -19.23 23.54
CA ASN A 74 -3.08 -19.32 24.05
C ASN A 74 -2.97 -18.58 25.41
N PRO A 75 -2.62 -19.27 26.51
CA PRO A 75 -2.42 -20.72 26.61
C PRO A 75 -3.75 -21.50 26.74
N LEU A 76 -3.74 -22.75 26.26
CA LEU A 76 -4.74 -23.76 26.60
C LEU A 76 -4.15 -24.69 27.66
N ILE A 77 -4.68 -24.61 28.87
CA ILE A 77 -4.13 -25.30 30.05
C ILE A 77 -4.87 -26.61 30.26
N ARG A 78 -4.14 -27.69 30.54
CA ARG A 78 -4.71 -28.95 30.99
C ARG A 78 -4.69 -29.02 32.51
N GLU A 79 -5.86 -29.18 33.12
CA GLU A 79 -6.01 -29.38 34.56
C GLU A 79 -5.47 -30.78 34.95
N PRO A 80 -4.46 -30.90 35.84
CA PRO A 80 -3.77 -32.17 36.06
C PRO A 80 -4.65 -33.30 36.61
N LYS A 81 -5.64 -32.98 37.46
CA LYS A 81 -6.46 -33.98 38.16
C LYS A 81 -7.55 -34.59 37.28
N THR A 82 -8.19 -33.77 36.46
CA THR A 82 -9.36 -34.19 35.66
C THR A 82 -9.03 -34.34 34.18
N GLY A 83 -7.91 -33.79 33.71
CA GLY A 83 -7.60 -33.69 32.29
C GLY A 83 -8.40 -32.62 31.56
N ARG A 84 -9.29 -31.88 32.24
CA ARG A 84 -10.11 -30.80 31.66
C ARG A 84 -9.24 -29.72 31.05
N LEU A 85 -9.65 -29.21 29.89
CA LEU A 85 -8.95 -28.13 29.20
C LEU A 85 -9.56 -26.76 29.54
N ILE A 86 -8.70 -25.80 29.86
CA ILE A 86 -9.05 -24.45 30.32
C ILE A 86 -8.42 -23.43 29.39
N CYS A 87 -9.24 -22.55 28.80
CA CYS A 87 -8.76 -21.45 27.98
C CYS A 87 -8.31 -20.30 28.90
N ALA A 88 -7.00 -20.07 29.01
CA ALA A 88 -6.46 -18.99 29.85
C ALA A 88 -6.24 -17.68 29.09
N GLY A 89 -6.20 -17.74 27.75
CA GLY A 89 -6.11 -16.55 26.91
C GLY A 89 -6.66 -16.82 25.51
N SER A 90 -7.18 -15.78 24.87
CA SER A 90 -7.67 -15.85 23.50
C SER A 90 -7.30 -14.61 22.70
N LYS A 91 -7.16 -14.80 21.39
CA LYS A 91 -7.07 -13.73 20.40
C LYS A 91 -8.00 -14.10 19.25
N VAL A 92 -8.90 -13.17 18.92
CA VAL A 92 -9.85 -13.34 17.82
C VAL A 92 -9.65 -12.18 16.85
N CYS A 93 -9.52 -12.49 15.56
CA CYS A 93 -9.49 -11.50 14.49
C CYS A 93 -10.73 -11.69 13.62
N ILE A 94 -11.39 -10.58 13.31
CA ILE A 94 -12.62 -10.53 12.52
C ILE A 94 -12.28 -9.97 11.15
N ASP A 95 -12.94 -10.46 10.11
CA ASP A 95 -12.85 -9.91 8.77
C ASP A 95 -13.44 -8.49 8.72
N ASN A 96 -12.62 -7.50 8.36
CA ASN A 96 -13.05 -6.11 8.24
C ASN A 96 -14.15 -5.91 7.19
N THR A 97 -14.22 -6.76 6.16
CA THR A 97 -15.30 -6.71 5.15
C THR A 97 -16.66 -7.13 5.73
N ALA A 98 -16.67 -7.76 6.91
CA ALA A 98 -17.88 -8.16 7.63
C ALA A 98 -18.48 -7.05 8.50
N SER A 99 -17.88 -5.86 8.54
CA SER A 99 -18.30 -4.74 9.39
C SER A 99 -19.81 -4.46 9.39
N LYS A 100 -20.44 -4.48 8.21
CA LYS A 100 -21.89 -4.25 8.08
C LYS A 100 -22.75 -5.34 8.75
N ARG A 101 -22.36 -6.61 8.62
CA ARG A 101 -23.11 -7.76 9.15
C ARG A 101 -22.75 -8.09 10.61
N GLN A 102 -21.56 -7.69 11.06
CA GLN A 102 -21.07 -7.88 12.43
C GLN A 102 -21.08 -6.59 13.26
N SER A 103 -22.03 -5.69 13.03
CA SER A 103 -22.06 -4.33 13.61
C SER A 103 -21.90 -4.30 15.15
N LYS A 104 -22.50 -5.26 15.87
CA LYS A 104 -22.35 -5.39 17.32
C LYS A 104 -20.91 -5.65 17.75
N ILE A 105 -20.18 -6.51 17.04
CA ILE A 105 -18.78 -6.84 17.36
C ILE A 105 -17.88 -5.64 17.05
N PHE A 106 -18.09 -4.99 15.92
CA PHE A 106 -17.35 -3.76 15.57
C PHE A 106 -17.65 -2.61 16.53
N GLY A 107 -18.84 -2.59 17.13
CA GLY A 107 -19.18 -1.67 18.22
C GLY A 107 -18.38 -1.86 19.51
N LEU A 108 -17.78 -3.04 19.74
CA LEU A 108 -16.93 -3.33 20.91
C LEU A 108 -15.46 -2.91 20.71
N ARG A 109 -15.11 -2.36 19.55
CA ARG A 109 -13.73 -1.98 19.23
C ARG A 109 -13.23 -0.94 20.23
N ASP A 110 -12.09 -1.23 20.86
CA ASP A 110 -11.43 -0.31 21.79
C ASP A 110 -11.04 0.97 21.05
N ARG A 111 -11.51 2.10 21.58
CA ARG A 111 -11.34 3.44 20.99
C ARG A 111 -10.05 4.11 21.45
N ASN A 112 -9.30 3.51 22.38
CA ASN A 112 -7.99 4.02 22.83
C ASN A 112 -6.94 4.09 21.70
N GLN A 113 -7.18 3.47 20.54
CA GLN A 113 -6.45 3.73 19.28
C GLN A 113 -7.08 4.91 18.51
N GLU A 114 -7.26 6.05 19.17
CA GLU A 114 -8.08 7.16 18.70
C GLU A 114 -7.70 7.62 17.28
N LEU A 115 -6.40 7.71 16.98
CA LEU A 115 -5.91 8.18 15.67
C LEU A 115 -6.26 7.24 14.52
N ALA A 116 -6.12 5.92 14.71
CA ALA A 116 -6.43 4.94 13.66
C ALA A 116 -7.94 4.85 13.41
N VAL A 117 -8.75 4.92 14.47
CA VAL A 117 -10.22 4.95 14.37
C VAL A 117 -10.69 6.24 13.72
N GLU A 118 -10.09 7.37 14.05
CA GLU A 118 -10.40 8.65 13.44
C GLU A 118 -10.02 8.65 11.95
N ALA A 119 -8.84 8.16 11.59
CA ALA A 119 -8.41 8.02 10.20
C ALA A 119 -9.41 7.23 9.34
N GLU A 120 -9.90 6.10 9.87
CA GLU A 120 -10.83 5.21 9.16
C GLU A 120 -12.17 5.87 8.84
N LYS A 121 -12.65 6.81 9.67
CA LYS A 121 -13.89 7.58 9.38
C LYS A 121 -13.79 8.40 8.10
N HIS A 122 -12.56 8.76 7.71
CA HIS A 122 -12.27 9.51 6.49
C HIS A 122 -11.74 8.59 5.38
N GLY A 123 -11.81 7.26 5.54
CA GLY A 123 -11.31 6.32 4.55
C GLY A 123 -9.78 6.22 4.47
N LEU A 124 -9.07 6.73 5.48
CA LEU A 124 -7.62 6.64 5.59
C LEU A 124 -7.23 5.34 6.32
N VAL A 125 -6.16 4.68 5.88
CA VAL A 125 -5.57 3.57 6.64
C VAL A 125 -4.38 4.11 7.42
N TYR A 126 -4.51 4.22 8.74
CA TYR A 126 -3.45 4.73 9.62
C TYR A 126 -2.97 3.66 10.60
N ILE A 127 -1.66 3.50 10.71
CA ILE A 127 -1.00 2.66 11.72
C ILE A 127 0.13 3.48 12.34
N GLN A 128 0.19 3.58 13.66
CA GLN A 128 1.29 4.25 14.34
C GLN A 128 2.53 3.34 14.38
N LEU A 129 3.70 3.91 14.12
CA LEU A 129 5.01 3.23 14.14
C LEU A 129 5.98 3.93 15.11
N GLU A 130 7.17 3.36 15.28
CA GLU A 130 8.23 3.91 16.13
C GLU A 130 9.28 4.66 15.29
N GLY A 131 8.98 5.92 15.00
CA GLY A 131 9.86 6.81 14.23
C GLY A 131 9.48 8.28 14.38
N ASN A 132 10.15 9.12 13.60
CA ASN A 132 10.00 10.58 13.59
C ASN A 132 9.66 11.15 12.20
N ILE A 133 9.66 10.31 11.15
CA ILE A 133 9.25 10.72 9.80
C ILE A 133 7.78 10.38 9.59
N GLY A 134 6.90 11.37 9.69
CA GLY A 134 5.50 11.24 9.30
C GLY A 134 5.41 10.93 7.81
N ARG A 135 4.53 10.02 7.37
CA ARG A 135 4.33 9.78 5.92
C ARG A 135 2.87 9.85 5.51
N LEU A 136 2.64 10.34 4.30
CA LEU A 136 1.35 10.39 3.62
C LEU A 136 1.51 9.86 2.20
N VAL A 137 0.89 8.72 1.91
CA VAL A 137 1.04 8.03 0.64
C VAL A 137 -0.32 7.66 0.09
N ASN A 138 -0.50 7.59 -1.23
CA ASN A 138 -1.71 7.05 -1.83
C ASN A 138 -1.46 5.65 -2.44
N GLY A 139 -2.11 4.66 -1.87
CA GLY A 139 -2.01 3.24 -2.21
C GLY A 139 -1.10 2.46 -1.25
N VAL A 140 -1.64 1.36 -0.72
CA VAL A 140 -0.96 0.43 0.21
C VAL A 140 0.42 0.00 -0.27
N GLY A 141 0.57 -0.36 -1.55
CA GLY A 141 1.84 -0.82 -2.11
C GLY A 141 2.91 0.27 -2.12
N LEU A 142 2.55 1.49 -2.56
CA LEU A 142 3.44 2.64 -2.54
C LEU A 142 3.79 3.02 -1.10
N ALA A 143 2.83 2.92 -0.18
CA ALA A 143 3.07 3.18 1.23
C ALA A 143 4.14 2.24 1.77
N MET A 144 4.02 0.93 1.53
CA MET A 144 5.02 -0.06 1.95
C MET A 144 6.41 0.22 1.36
N VAL A 145 6.51 0.44 0.04
CA VAL A 145 7.80 0.75 -0.62
C VAL A 145 8.42 2.04 -0.08
N THR A 146 7.60 3.05 0.21
CA THR A 146 8.09 4.31 0.82
C THR A 146 8.68 4.07 2.19
N ASN A 147 8.06 3.21 3.00
CA ASN A 147 8.58 2.83 4.31
C ASN A 147 9.92 2.12 4.20
N ASP A 148 10.02 1.18 3.27
CA ASP A 148 11.24 0.39 3.06
C ASP A 148 12.37 1.28 2.50
N ALA A 149 12.07 2.21 1.60
CA ALA A 149 13.02 3.19 1.09
C ALA A 149 13.55 4.12 2.19
N VAL A 150 12.68 4.60 3.07
CA VAL A 150 13.09 5.40 4.24
C VAL A 150 13.99 4.59 5.17
N ALA A 151 13.60 3.35 5.49
CA ALA A 151 14.39 2.46 6.35
C ALA A 151 15.76 2.12 5.73
N HIS A 152 15.80 1.88 4.41
CA HIS A 152 17.03 1.59 3.68
C HIS A 152 18.06 2.72 3.77
N HIS A 153 17.61 3.97 3.87
CA HIS A 153 18.46 5.16 4.04
C HIS A 153 18.64 5.58 5.51
N GLY A 154 18.30 4.70 6.47
CA GLY A 154 18.52 4.93 7.90
C GLY A 154 17.45 5.78 8.60
N GLY A 155 16.40 6.19 7.89
CA GLY A 155 15.26 6.89 8.47
C GLY A 155 14.27 5.95 9.18
N LYS A 156 13.37 6.50 9.99
CA LYS A 156 12.30 5.74 10.66
C LYS A 156 10.96 6.43 10.50
N CYS A 157 10.03 5.77 9.81
CA CYS A 157 8.66 6.27 9.68
C CYS A 157 7.94 6.25 11.04
N ALA A 158 7.27 7.35 11.39
CA ALA A 158 6.45 7.51 12.59
C ALA A 158 5.05 6.87 12.44
N ASN A 159 4.60 6.67 11.21
CA ASN A 159 3.30 6.08 10.90
C ASN A 159 3.34 5.31 9.56
N PHE A 160 2.30 4.53 9.31
CA PHE A 160 1.80 4.11 8.01
C PHE A 160 0.53 4.92 7.76
N LEU A 161 0.43 5.64 6.65
CA LEU A 161 -0.81 6.31 6.26
C LEU A 161 -1.01 6.16 4.76
N ASP A 162 -2.06 5.44 4.39
CA ASP A 162 -2.58 5.35 3.03
C ASP A 162 -3.83 6.24 2.91
N GLY A 163 -3.75 7.26 2.03
CA GLY A 163 -4.83 8.18 1.68
C GLY A 163 -5.85 7.61 0.68
N GLY A 164 -5.61 6.39 0.18
CA GLY A 164 -6.42 5.73 -0.85
C GLY A 164 -6.19 6.30 -2.25
N GLY A 165 -6.66 5.59 -3.28
CA GLY A 165 -6.52 6.01 -4.69
C GLY A 165 -7.43 7.17 -5.14
N GLN A 166 -8.12 7.83 -4.21
CA GLN A 166 -9.07 8.94 -4.45
C GLN A 166 -8.88 10.02 -3.36
N ALA A 167 -7.69 10.59 -3.23
CA ALA A 167 -7.43 11.64 -2.25
C ALA A 167 -8.27 12.90 -2.53
N THR A 168 -9.10 13.34 -1.59
CA THR A 168 -9.83 14.62 -1.64
C THR A 168 -9.17 15.64 -0.73
N LYS A 169 -9.51 16.93 -0.88
CA LYS A 169 -8.98 18.00 -0.03
C LYS A 169 -9.25 17.72 1.46
N GLU A 170 -10.45 17.27 1.78
CA GLU A 170 -10.88 16.97 3.15
C GLU A 170 -10.12 15.79 3.74
N THR A 171 -9.90 14.73 2.96
CA THR A 171 -9.12 13.56 3.41
C THR A 171 -7.66 13.92 3.66
N MET A 172 -7.08 14.78 2.82
CA MET A 172 -5.70 15.23 2.94
C MET A 172 -5.48 16.10 4.18
N VAL A 173 -6.37 17.07 4.43
CA VAL A 173 -6.33 17.88 5.66
C VAL A 173 -6.36 16.98 6.89
N LYS A 174 -7.25 15.98 6.91
CA LYS A 174 -7.32 15.05 8.03
C LYS A 174 -6.06 14.20 8.19
N ALA A 175 -5.47 13.75 7.08
CA ALA A 175 -4.22 13.00 7.11
C ALA A 175 -3.08 13.82 7.74
N PHE A 176 -2.96 15.10 7.41
CA PHE A 176 -1.99 16.00 8.03
C PHE A 176 -2.28 16.26 9.51
N GLU A 177 -3.54 16.48 9.90
CA GLU A 177 -3.91 16.61 11.32
C GLU A 177 -3.48 15.38 12.14
N LEU A 178 -3.67 14.18 11.60
CA LEU A 178 -3.28 12.94 12.25
C LEU A 178 -1.76 12.82 12.39
N ILE A 179 -1.00 13.14 11.34
CA ILE A 179 0.47 13.12 11.39
C ILE A 179 1.01 14.15 12.38
N LEU A 180 0.51 15.39 12.33
CA LEU A 180 0.97 16.50 13.17
C LEU A 180 0.54 16.38 14.64
N SER A 181 -0.47 15.56 14.94
CA SER A 181 -0.86 15.26 16.32
C SER A 181 0.21 14.45 17.07
N ASP A 182 1.08 13.75 16.35
CA ASP A 182 2.18 12.98 16.92
C ASP A 182 3.41 13.87 17.15
N LYS A 183 3.67 14.22 18.41
CA LYS A 183 4.79 15.08 18.82
C LYS A 183 6.18 14.52 18.48
N ARG A 184 6.29 13.25 18.08
CA ARG A 184 7.54 12.63 17.65
C ARG A 184 7.89 12.99 16.20
N VAL A 185 6.91 13.42 15.41
CA VAL A 185 7.10 13.76 14.01
C VAL A 185 7.81 15.10 13.88
N ASP A 186 9.01 15.09 13.30
CA ASP A 186 9.78 16.30 12.98
C ASP A 186 9.86 16.55 11.47
N THR A 187 9.58 15.53 10.66
CA THR A 187 9.69 15.54 9.20
C THR A 187 8.48 14.84 8.61
N ILE A 188 7.88 15.39 7.55
CA ILE A 188 6.78 14.73 6.83
C ILE A 188 7.21 14.41 5.41
N LEU A 189 7.10 13.14 5.03
CA LEU A 189 7.31 12.63 3.67
C LEU A 189 5.97 12.36 2.99
N VAL A 190 5.62 13.20 2.03
CA VAL A 190 4.44 13.01 1.18
C VAL A 190 4.87 12.33 -0.11
N ASN A 191 4.35 11.14 -0.38
CA ASN A 191 4.64 10.40 -1.61
C ASN A 191 3.32 10.06 -2.30
N ILE A 192 2.87 10.96 -3.17
CA ILE A 192 1.59 10.82 -3.88
C ILE A 192 1.83 10.60 -5.36
N TYR A 193 1.14 9.63 -5.91
CA TYR A 193 1.27 9.16 -7.27
C TYR A 193 -0.03 9.37 -8.07
N GLY A 194 0.07 9.98 -9.24
CA GLY A 194 -1.09 10.41 -10.03
C GLY A 194 -2.00 9.25 -10.49
N GLY A 195 -3.27 9.28 -10.07
CA GLY A 195 -4.32 8.38 -10.55
C GLY A 195 -5.45 9.15 -11.25
N LYS A 196 -5.78 8.70 -12.47
CA LYS A 196 -6.74 9.25 -13.48
C LYS A 196 -6.26 10.47 -14.28
N SER A 197 -5.22 10.29 -15.08
CA SER A 197 -5.04 11.03 -16.35
C SER A 197 -4.01 10.30 -17.21
N GLY A 198 -4.14 10.42 -18.54
CA GLY A 198 -3.38 9.76 -19.63
C GLY A 198 -1.84 9.80 -19.58
N GLN A 199 -1.20 9.35 -18.51
CA GLN A 199 0.20 9.58 -18.19
C GLN A 199 0.93 8.23 -18.05
N SER A 200 1.61 7.81 -19.12
CA SER A 200 2.56 6.69 -19.10
C SER A 200 3.90 7.19 -19.65
N GLY A 201 5.01 6.47 -19.43
CA GLY A 201 6.33 6.87 -19.94
C GLY A 201 6.37 7.16 -21.45
N GLY A 202 5.57 6.46 -22.25
CA GLY A 202 5.44 6.64 -23.70
C GLY A 202 4.26 7.50 -24.17
N SER A 203 3.61 8.29 -23.31
CA SER A 203 2.50 9.17 -23.70
C SER A 203 2.27 10.34 -22.73
N GLY A 204 1.59 11.40 -23.20
CA GLY A 204 1.22 12.54 -22.34
C GLY A 204 2.44 13.20 -21.68
N TYR A 205 2.40 13.30 -20.34
CA TYR A 205 3.47 13.92 -19.56
C TYR A 205 4.79 13.14 -19.60
N GLY A 206 4.76 11.81 -19.60
CA GLY A 206 5.99 11.00 -19.65
C GLY A 206 6.79 11.24 -20.93
N ALA A 207 6.09 11.32 -22.07
CA ALA A 207 6.72 11.66 -23.35
C ALA A 207 7.26 13.09 -23.39
N GLY A 208 6.53 14.05 -22.80
CA GLY A 208 6.99 15.44 -22.69
C GLY A 208 8.25 15.58 -21.84
N ILE A 209 8.29 14.91 -20.67
CA ILE A 209 9.46 14.88 -19.79
C ILE A 209 10.66 14.27 -20.51
N ALA A 210 10.49 13.09 -21.12
CA ALA A 210 11.57 12.40 -21.81
C ALA A 210 12.15 13.24 -22.96
N THR A 211 11.30 13.90 -23.73
CA THR A 211 11.71 14.76 -24.84
C THR A 211 12.47 15.97 -24.32
N LEU A 212 11.93 16.69 -23.33
CA LEU A 212 12.58 17.88 -22.79
C LEU A 212 13.94 17.54 -22.16
N PHE A 213 14.05 16.44 -21.42
CA PHE A 213 15.33 16.00 -20.86
C PHE A 213 16.36 15.69 -21.97
N ALA A 214 15.93 15.01 -23.03
CA ALA A 214 16.80 14.71 -24.17
C ALA A 214 17.22 15.99 -24.92
N GLU A 215 16.33 16.99 -25.06
CA GLU A 215 16.63 18.32 -25.61
C GLU A 215 17.68 19.07 -24.78
N GLN A 216 17.69 18.90 -23.47
CA GLN A 216 18.71 19.44 -22.57
C GLN A 216 20.02 18.62 -22.55
N GLY A 217 20.13 17.61 -23.42
CA GLY A 217 21.34 16.80 -23.58
C GLY A 217 21.40 15.56 -22.69
N ALA A 218 20.36 15.26 -21.90
CA ALA A 218 20.32 14.05 -21.10
C ALA A 218 20.21 12.79 -21.99
N LYS A 219 20.76 11.68 -21.50
CA LYS A 219 20.50 10.34 -22.06
C LYS A 219 19.34 9.71 -21.30
N VAL A 220 18.25 9.44 -22.01
CA VAL A 220 16.96 9.10 -21.41
C VAL A 220 16.57 7.67 -21.79
N VAL A 221 16.18 6.87 -20.79
CA VAL A 221 15.50 5.59 -21.02
C VAL A 221 14.01 5.77 -20.75
N VAL A 222 13.20 5.62 -21.80
CA VAL A 222 11.74 5.59 -21.70
C VAL A 222 11.33 4.17 -21.31
N ALA A 223 10.87 4.00 -20.08
CA ALA A 223 10.41 2.71 -19.58
C ALA A 223 8.88 2.67 -19.53
N ASP A 224 8.25 1.76 -20.28
CA ASP A 224 6.78 1.64 -20.32
C ASP A 224 6.34 0.20 -20.63
N ILE A 225 5.15 -0.19 -20.19
CA ILE A 225 4.50 -1.43 -20.60
C ILE A 225 3.94 -1.33 -22.03
N ASN A 226 3.57 -0.11 -22.45
CA ASN A 226 3.08 0.24 -23.79
C ASN A 226 4.25 0.44 -24.76
N GLU A 227 4.54 -0.62 -25.50
CA GLU A 227 5.64 -0.68 -26.45
C GLU A 227 5.52 0.31 -27.62
N ASP A 228 4.33 0.47 -28.18
CA ASP A 228 4.12 1.37 -29.33
C ASP A 228 4.28 2.84 -28.94
N GLY A 229 3.77 3.22 -27.76
CA GLY A 229 3.92 4.58 -27.24
C GLY A 229 5.38 4.91 -26.90
N GLY A 230 6.06 3.97 -26.25
CA GLY A 230 7.48 4.12 -25.93
C GLY A 230 8.36 4.23 -27.18
N LYS A 231 8.19 3.33 -28.16
CA LYS A 231 8.91 3.38 -29.44
C LYS A 231 8.67 4.69 -30.20
N ARG A 232 7.44 5.20 -30.20
CA ARG A 232 7.11 6.49 -30.82
C ARG A 232 7.83 7.64 -30.14
N THR A 233 7.84 7.67 -28.80
CA THR A 233 8.49 8.74 -28.03
C THR A 233 9.98 8.80 -28.35
N VAL A 234 10.67 7.65 -28.32
CA VAL A 234 12.12 7.63 -28.55
C VAL A 234 12.52 7.93 -30.00
N SER A 235 11.59 7.77 -30.95
CA SER A 235 11.85 8.09 -32.37
C SER A 235 12.07 9.59 -32.63
N ALA A 236 11.66 10.46 -31.70
CA ALA A 236 11.90 11.90 -31.80
C ALA A 236 13.38 12.25 -31.64
N MET A 237 14.13 11.52 -30.81
CA MET A 237 15.57 11.72 -30.58
C MET A 237 16.31 10.39 -30.35
N PRO A 238 16.48 9.58 -31.40
CA PRO A 238 17.01 8.22 -31.29
C PRO A 238 18.47 8.15 -30.84
N ASP A 239 19.23 9.25 -30.86
CA ASP A 239 20.63 9.26 -30.37
C ASP A 239 20.72 9.53 -28.86
N SER A 240 19.68 10.09 -28.26
CA SER A 240 19.63 10.46 -26.85
C SER A 240 18.59 9.67 -26.06
N MET A 241 17.67 8.97 -26.73
CA MET A 241 16.64 8.17 -26.08
C MET A 241 16.71 6.68 -26.41
N ARG A 242 16.35 5.82 -25.45
CA ARG A 242 16.17 4.37 -25.64
C ARG A 242 14.86 3.93 -25.02
N PHE A 243 14.16 3.00 -25.66
CA PHE A 243 12.95 2.41 -25.10
C PHE A 243 13.28 1.08 -24.42
N HIS A 244 12.72 0.86 -23.23
CA HIS A 244 12.76 -0.42 -22.55
C HIS A 244 11.35 -0.81 -22.10
N LYS A 245 10.89 -2.00 -22.51
CA LYS A 245 9.59 -2.49 -22.09
C LYS A 245 9.66 -2.98 -20.64
N VAL A 246 8.88 -2.37 -19.75
CA VAL A 246 8.90 -2.72 -18.33
C VAL A 246 7.47 -2.94 -17.82
N ASN A 247 7.23 -4.04 -17.12
CA ASN A 247 6.11 -4.15 -16.20
C ASN A 247 6.60 -3.80 -14.80
N VAL A 248 6.27 -2.60 -14.33
CA VAL A 248 6.71 -2.10 -13.02
C VAL A 248 6.23 -2.93 -11.83
N ALA A 249 5.26 -3.84 -12.02
CA ALA A 249 4.83 -4.79 -10.99
C ALA A 249 5.72 -6.05 -10.90
N LYS A 250 6.72 -6.20 -11.78
CA LYS A 250 7.64 -7.35 -11.81
C LYS A 250 9.05 -6.91 -11.48
N GLU A 251 9.59 -7.41 -10.37
CA GLU A 251 10.96 -7.11 -9.92
C GLU A 251 12.02 -7.48 -10.97
N SER A 252 11.86 -8.61 -11.66
CA SER A 252 12.81 -9.02 -12.70
C SER A 252 12.83 -8.07 -13.91
N ASP A 253 11.73 -7.36 -14.18
CA ASP A 253 11.70 -6.34 -15.23
C ASP A 253 12.49 -5.08 -14.79
N TRP A 254 12.46 -4.74 -13.50
CA TRP A 254 13.28 -3.65 -12.94
C TRP A 254 14.78 -3.95 -13.01
N GLN A 255 15.18 -5.18 -12.66
CA GLN A 255 16.59 -5.61 -12.76
C GLN A 255 17.11 -5.44 -14.20
N ARG A 256 16.36 -5.93 -15.19
CA ARG A 256 16.72 -5.79 -16.61
C ARG A 256 16.72 -4.33 -17.08
N LEU A 257 15.80 -3.51 -16.59
CA LEU A 257 15.77 -2.07 -16.90
C LEU A 257 17.06 -1.39 -16.43
N VAL A 258 17.45 -1.60 -15.17
CA VAL A 258 18.68 -1.03 -14.59
C VAL A 258 19.91 -1.50 -15.35
N GLU A 259 20.05 -2.80 -15.56
CA GLU A 259 21.15 -3.40 -16.31
C GLU A 259 21.26 -2.82 -17.73
N SER A 260 20.14 -2.72 -18.44
CA SER A 260 20.12 -2.18 -19.81
C SER A 260 20.44 -0.68 -19.86
N THR A 261 20.02 0.07 -18.85
CA THR A 261 20.27 1.52 -18.76
C THR A 261 21.74 1.78 -18.50
N GLN A 262 22.33 1.05 -17.54
CA GLN A 262 23.76 1.13 -17.25
C GLN A 262 24.61 0.64 -18.44
N SER A 263 24.18 -0.41 -19.13
CA SER A 263 24.87 -0.88 -20.33
C SER A 263 24.82 0.13 -21.47
N ALA A 264 23.71 0.86 -21.62
CA ALA A 264 23.54 1.85 -22.68
C ALA A 264 24.25 3.18 -22.38
N PHE A 265 24.23 3.63 -21.12
CA PHE A 265 24.60 5.01 -20.75
C PHE A 265 25.52 5.12 -19.52
N GLY A 266 25.98 4.01 -18.96
CA GLY A 266 26.94 3.95 -17.84
C GLY A 266 26.30 4.01 -16.47
N SER A 267 25.75 5.17 -16.09
CA SER A 267 25.16 5.40 -14.75
C SER A 267 23.73 5.92 -14.82
N ILE A 268 22.99 5.77 -13.72
CA ILE A 268 21.66 6.36 -13.54
C ILE A 268 21.80 7.52 -12.55
N ASN A 269 21.57 8.74 -13.03
CA ASN A 269 21.71 9.96 -12.23
C ASN A 269 20.36 10.54 -11.79
N CYS A 270 19.30 10.24 -12.54
CA CYS A 270 17.95 10.71 -12.28
C CYS A 270 16.96 9.58 -12.56
N LEU A 271 15.97 9.42 -11.68
CA LEU A 271 14.83 8.55 -11.89
C LEU A 271 13.55 9.38 -11.80
N VAL A 272 12.85 9.54 -12.92
CA VAL A 272 11.53 10.15 -12.93
C VAL A 272 10.49 9.04 -12.88
N ASN A 273 9.85 8.86 -11.72
CA ASN A 273 8.77 7.90 -11.59
C ASN A 273 7.46 8.51 -12.10
N ASN A 274 7.26 8.45 -13.41
CA ASN A 274 5.99 8.74 -14.05
C ASN A 274 5.40 7.44 -14.56
N ALA A 275 4.61 6.77 -13.73
CA ALA A 275 3.83 5.63 -14.19
C ALA A 275 2.35 5.83 -13.86
N GLY A 276 1.51 5.14 -14.60
CA GLY A 276 0.08 5.28 -14.55
C GLY A 276 -0.48 4.31 -15.58
N THR A 277 -1.43 3.49 -15.17
CA THR A 277 -2.16 2.68 -16.14
C THR A 277 -3.25 3.56 -16.73
N THR A 278 -3.21 3.78 -18.04
CA THR A 278 -4.19 4.64 -18.69
C THR A 278 -4.98 3.94 -19.76
N TYR A 279 -6.29 4.01 -19.56
CA TYR A 279 -7.24 4.16 -20.65
C TYR A 279 -6.88 5.43 -21.45
N ARG A 280 -6.87 5.28 -22.78
CA ARG A 280 -6.42 6.25 -23.76
C ARG A 280 -7.08 7.62 -23.56
N ASN A 281 -6.25 8.67 -23.56
CA ASN A 281 -6.54 10.06 -23.96
C ASN A 281 -8.03 10.44 -23.98
N LYS A 282 -8.66 10.49 -22.80
CA LYS A 282 -10.06 10.88 -22.76
C LYS A 282 -10.15 12.39 -22.87
N GLY A 283 -11.07 12.88 -23.69
CA GLY A 283 -11.37 14.30 -23.83
C GLY A 283 -11.72 14.93 -22.49
N PHE A 284 -11.78 16.26 -22.47
CA PHE A 284 -12.04 17.07 -21.27
C PHE A 284 -13.22 16.53 -20.45
N GLU A 285 -14.22 15.95 -21.11
CA GLU A 285 -15.38 15.35 -20.47
C GLU A 285 -15.09 14.25 -19.47
N SER A 286 -14.22 13.30 -19.80
CA SER A 286 -13.95 12.22 -18.84
C SER A 286 -12.99 12.62 -17.73
N PHE A 287 -12.20 13.66 -17.95
CA PHE A 287 -11.31 14.21 -16.92
C PHE A 287 -12.11 15.07 -15.93
N SER A 288 -12.92 15.99 -16.45
CA SER A 288 -13.72 16.93 -15.66
C SER A 288 -15.00 16.32 -15.10
N GLY A 289 -15.47 15.20 -15.68
CA GLY A 289 -16.75 14.57 -15.34
C GLY A 289 -17.97 15.30 -15.88
N VAL A 290 -17.79 16.32 -16.74
CA VAL A 290 -18.87 17.13 -17.35
C VAL A 290 -18.69 17.25 -18.86
N PRO A 291 -19.74 17.38 -19.68
CA PRO A 291 -19.62 17.45 -21.14
C PRO A 291 -18.58 18.45 -21.63
N ASP A 292 -17.85 18.10 -22.68
CA ASP A 292 -16.83 18.96 -23.29
C ASP A 292 -17.45 20.10 -24.11
N THR A 293 -17.95 21.13 -23.42
CA THR A 293 -18.52 22.34 -24.03
C THR A 293 -17.65 23.58 -23.75
N PRO A 294 -17.71 24.61 -24.60
CA PRO A 294 -17.01 25.88 -24.38
C PRO A 294 -17.30 26.48 -23.00
N GLU A 295 -18.56 26.42 -22.54
CA GLU A 295 -18.99 26.94 -21.23
C GLU A 295 -18.37 26.14 -20.08
N ASN A 296 -18.36 24.80 -20.17
CA ASN A 296 -17.76 23.96 -19.13
C ASN A 296 -16.24 24.10 -19.08
N ARG A 297 -15.58 24.27 -20.24
CA ARG A 297 -14.16 24.61 -20.32
C ARG A 297 -13.87 25.97 -19.70
N ALA A 298 -14.63 27.00 -20.04
CA ALA A 298 -14.48 28.34 -19.47
C ALA A 298 -14.66 28.32 -17.95
N LYS A 299 -15.65 27.57 -17.45
CA LYS A 299 -15.89 27.37 -16.01
C LYS A 299 -14.79 26.58 -15.31
N PHE A 300 -14.13 25.64 -16.00
CA PHE A 300 -12.98 24.94 -15.43
C PHE A 300 -11.76 25.87 -15.38
N LEU A 301 -11.50 26.60 -16.48
CA LEU A 301 -10.41 27.55 -16.60
C LEU A 301 -10.53 28.73 -15.64
N SER A 302 -11.76 29.16 -15.29
CA SER A 302 -11.97 30.22 -14.29
C SER A 302 -11.47 29.83 -12.89
N ASN A 303 -11.27 28.54 -12.62
CA ASN A 303 -10.69 28.03 -11.37
C ASN A 303 -9.18 27.79 -11.47
N VAL A 304 -8.55 28.11 -12.60
CA VAL A 304 -7.10 28.05 -12.78
C VAL A 304 -6.58 29.48 -12.89
N PRO A 305 -5.88 30.03 -11.88
CA PRO A 305 -5.39 31.41 -11.93
C PRO A 305 -4.56 31.76 -13.16
N LEU A 306 -3.76 30.83 -13.71
CA LEU A 306 -3.03 31.04 -14.97
C LEU A 306 -3.91 31.05 -16.23
N GLY A 307 -5.22 30.78 -16.12
CA GLY A 307 -6.19 30.90 -17.21
C GLY A 307 -6.05 29.85 -18.33
N ARG A 308 -5.18 28.85 -18.17
CA ARG A 308 -4.98 27.76 -19.14
C ARG A 308 -4.84 26.41 -18.46
N LEU A 309 -5.06 25.33 -19.23
CA LEU A 309 -4.79 23.98 -18.76
C LEU A 309 -3.28 23.71 -18.68
N CYS A 310 -2.91 22.79 -17.79
CA CYS A 310 -1.55 22.27 -17.69
C CYS A 310 -1.18 21.53 -18.99
N GLU A 311 0.01 21.82 -19.50
CA GLU A 311 0.61 21.14 -20.63
C GLU A 311 1.73 20.20 -20.15
N PRO A 312 2.12 19.19 -20.95
CA PRO A 312 3.26 18.33 -20.61
C PRO A 312 4.56 19.06 -20.34
N SER A 313 4.79 20.17 -21.04
CA SER A 313 5.95 21.04 -20.86
C SER A 313 6.02 21.66 -19.47
N ASP A 314 4.88 21.95 -18.83
CA ASP A 314 4.84 22.53 -17.48
C ASP A 314 5.39 21.55 -16.45
N VAL A 315 4.93 20.29 -16.51
CA VAL A 315 5.40 19.21 -15.62
C VAL A 315 6.85 18.85 -15.93
N ALA A 316 7.21 18.77 -17.22
CA ALA A 316 8.57 18.50 -17.65
C ALA A 316 9.57 19.54 -17.15
N SER A 317 9.19 20.82 -17.16
CA SER A 317 10.03 21.92 -16.67
C SER A 317 10.28 21.82 -15.16
N ALA A 318 9.26 21.42 -14.37
CA ALA A 318 9.43 21.16 -12.95
C ALA A 318 10.36 19.97 -12.68
N CYS A 319 10.21 18.87 -13.44
CA CYS A 319 11.14 17.74 -13.36
C CYS A 319 12.58 18.15 -13.69
N LEU A 320 12.76 18.99 -14.72
CA LEU A 320 14.08 19.47 -15.13
C LEU A 320 14.72 20.32 -14.04
N PHE A 321 13.96 21.22 -13.41
CA PHE A 321 14.43 22.00 -12.26
C PHE A 321 14.91 21.10 -11.11
N PHE A 322 14.18 20.04 -10.76
CA PHE A 322 14.62 19.09 -9.73
C PHE A 322 15.82 18.23 -10.14
N ALA A 323 16.08 18.10 -11.45
CA ALA A 323 17.24 17.39 -11.96
C ALA A 323 18.48 18.29 -12.10
N SER A 324 18.36 19.59 -11.82
CA SER A 324 19.42 20.58 -12.02
C SER A 324 19.99 21.10 -10.69
N ASP A 325 21.20 21.69 -10.76
CA ASP A 325 21.94 22.19 -9.60
C ASP A 325 21.20 23.34 -8.88
N GLU A 326 20.29 24.04 -9.56
CA GLU A 326 19.42 25.07 -8.98
C GLU A 326 18.52 24.53 -7.86
N SER A 327 18.23 23.22 -7.87
CA SER A 327 17.49 22.54 -6.82
C SER A 327 18.38 21.92 -5.73
N SER A 328 19.69 22.19 -5.73
CA SER A 328 20.67 21.56 -4.81
C SER A 328 20.38 21.73 -3.31
N PHE A 329 19.57 22.73 -2.94
CA PHE A 329 19.14 22.96 -1.56
C PHE A 329 17.64 22.67 -1.32
N VAL A 330 17.01 21.97 -2.25
CA VAL A 330 15.57 21.67 -2.26
C VAL A 330 15.40 20.18 -1.97
N THR A 331 14.89 19.84 -0.79
CA THR A 331 14.68 18.44 -0.37
C THR A 331 13.31 18.24 0.25
N GLY A 332 12.59 17.18 -0.13
CA GLY A 332 11.35 16.77 0.53
C GLY A 332 10.16 17.72 0.31
N VAL A 333 10.18 18.51 -0.77
CA VAL A 333 9.16 19.52 -1.06
C VAL A 333 8.19 19.02 -2.13
N ASN A 334 6.90 19.29 -1.95
CA ASN A 334 5.90 19.12 -3.01
C ASN A 334 5.85 20.39 -3.85
N MET A 335 6.00 20.28 -5.17
CA MET A 335 5.84 21.39 -6.10
C MET A 335 4.55 21.19 -6.88
N GLU A 336 3.53 22.00 -6.61
CA GLU A 336 2.30 21.96 -7.38
C GLU A 336 2.50 22.58 -8.77
N VAL A 337 2.24 21.79 -9.82
CA VAL A 337 2.22 22.25 -11.22
C VAL A 337 0.77 22.25 -11.70
N ASP A 338 -0.03 23.18 -11.18
CA ASP A 338 -1.48 23.19 -11.40
C ASP A 338 -2.08 24.54 -11.82
N GLY A 339 -1.20 25.49 -12.16
CA GLY A 339 -1.59 26.84 -12.58
C GLY A 339 -2.17 27.71 -11.47
N GLY A 340 -1.85 27.40 -10.20
CA GLY A 340 -2.22 28.18 -9.03
C GLY A 340 -3.51 27.71 -8.36
N ARG A 341 -4.01 26.53 -8.70
CA ARG A 341 -5.33 26.05 -8.23
C ARG A 341 -5.30 25.53 -6.79
N ALA A 342 -4.15 25.04 -6.33
CA ALA A 342 -3.95 24.55 -4.97
C ALA A 342 -3.57 25.66 -3.96
N VAL A 343 -3.38 26.89 -4.44
CA VAL A 343 -2.99 28.06 -3.64
C VAL A 343 -4.21 28.79 -3.11
#